data_AF-A0A353GFX5-F1
#
_entry.id   AF-A0A353GFX5-F1
#
_cell.length_a   1.000
_cell.length_b   1.000
_cell.length_c   1.000
_cell.angle_alpha   90.00
_cell.angle_beta   90.00
_cell.angle_gamma   90.00
#
_symmetry.space_group_name_H-M   'P 1'
#
loop_
_entity.id
_entity.type
_entity.pdbx_description
1 polymer ?
#
loop_
_entity_poly.entity_id
_entity_poly.type
_entity_poly.pdbx_seq_one_letter_code
_entity_poly.pdbx_strand_id
1 'polypeptide(L)'
;MRKNSRGLPASQNALVLSALRALSEMDRQVAKQGFQRQPTETLHQFAARIAPDLPAAVDWYMRYAALRYTETLTEEGVEELRRDIKNSKNKKDE
;
A
#
# COMPACT_ATOMS: atom_id res chain seq x y z
N MET A 1 4.34 4.72 28.12
CA MET A 1 2.94 5.24 28.18
C MET A 1 2.23 4.94 26.87
N ARG A 2 1.40 3.89 26.81
CA ARG A 2 0.56 3.59 25.63
C ARG A 2 -0.73 4.40 25.76
N LYS A 3 -0.90 5.41 24.91
CA LYS A 3 -2.10 6.25 24.92
C LYS A 3 -3.30 5.42 24.45
N ASN A 4 -4.32 5.41 25.29
CA ASN A 4 -5.60 4.73 25.12
C ASN A 4 -6.18 4.94 23.72
N SER A 5 -6.68 3.84 23.15
CA SER A 5 -7.43 3.75 21.89
C SER A 5 -8.79 4.47 21.98
N ARG A 6 -8.77 5.79 22.17
CA ARG A 6 -9.95 6.62 21.81
C ARG A 6 -9.98 6.67 20.29
N GLY A 7 -11.16 6.43 19.72
CA GLY A 7 -11.39 6.41 18.28
C GLY A 7 -10.59 7.52 17.59
N LEU A 8 -9.81 7.13 16.59
CA LEU A 8 -8.99 8.06 15.84
C LEU A 8 -9.87 9.21 15.35
N PRO A 9 -9.36 10.46 15.35
CA PRO A 9 -10.11 11.59 14.83
C PRO A 9 -10.58 11.29 13.40
N ALA A 10 -11.75 11.81 13.02
CA ALA A 10 -12.40 11.49 11.74
C ALA A 10 -11.47 11.70 10.53
N SER A 11 -10.57 12.69 10.60
CA SER A 11 -9.51 12.93 9.61
C SER A 11 -8.53 11.76 9.48
N GLN A 12 -8.07 11.21 10.61
CA GLN A 12 -7.17 10.06 10.61
C GLN A 12 -7.86 8.78 10.12
N ASN A 13 -9.14 8.60 10.44
CA ASN A 13 -9.92 7.48 9.88
C ASN A 13 -10.07 7.61 8.35
N ALA A 14 -10.28 8.82 7.83
CA ALA A 14 -10.34 9.04 6.39
C ALA A 14 -9.00 8.70 5.70
N LEU A 15 -7.87 9.06 6.32
CA LEU A 15 -6.54 8.69 5.82
C LEU A 15 -6.33 7.18 5.80
N VAL A 16 -6.71 6.47 6.88
CA VAL A 16 -6.61 5.00 6.94
C VAL A 16 -7.44 4.35 5.84
N LEU A 17 -8.68 4.80 5.63
CA LEU A 17 -9.53 4.28 4.56
C LEU A 17 -8.95 4.58 3.18
N SER A 18 -8.39 5.77 2.98
CA SER A 18 -7.73 6.14 1.71
C SER A 18 -6.51 5.25 1.43
N ALA A 19 -5.68 5.00 2.44
CA ALA A 19 -4.55 4.09 2.34
C ALA A 19 -5.00 2.65 2.03
N LEU A 20 -6.04 2.14 2.70
CA LEU A 20 -6.60 0.80 2.43
C LEU A 20 -7.16 0.67 1.00
N ARG A 21 -7.76 1.74 0.47
CA ARG A 21 -8.20 1.78 -0.94
C ARG A 21 -7.01 1.75 -1.90
N ALA A 22 -5.93 2.47 -1.59
CA ALA A 22 -4.70 2.40 -2.37
C ALA A 22 -4.11 0.99 -2.38
N LEU A 23 -4.04 0.32 -1.22
CA LEU A 23 -3.63 -1.08 -1.11
C LEU A 23 -4.49 -2.01 -1.97
N SER A 24 -5.82 -1.87 -1.89
CA SER A 24 -6.76 -2.70 -2.66
C SER A 24 -6.65 -2.47 -4.17
N GLU A 25 -6.25 -1.28 -4.61
CA GLU A 25 -5.99 -0.99 -6.02
C GLU A 25 -4.67 -1.61 -6.49
N MET A 26 -3.60 -1.50 -5.71
CA MET A 26 -2.33 -2.15 -6.04
C MET A 26 -2.47 -3.67 -6.06
N ASP A 27 -3.12 -4.27 -5.06
CA ASP A 27 -3.43 -5.71 -5.01
C ASP A 27 -4.18 -6.16 -6.28
N ARG A 28 -5.11 -5.34 -6.80
CA ARG A 28 -5.79 -5.62 -8.07
C ARG A 28 -4.86 -5.50 -9.29
N GLN A 29 -3.92 -4.56 -9.30
CA GLN A 29 -2.96 -4.42 -10.41
C GLN A 29 -2.00 -5.62 -10.49
N VAL A 30 -1.47 -6.07 -9.36
CA VAL A 30 -0.58 -7.24 -9.34
C VAL A 30 -1.35 -8.54 -9.58
N ALA A 31 -2.63 -8.62 -9.18
CA ALA A 31 -3.49 -9.76 -9.49
C ALA A 31 -3.73 -9.93 -11.00
N LYS A 32 -3.82 -8.83 -11.77
CA LYS A 32 -3.87 -8.89 -13.24
C LYS A 32 -2.61 -9.50 -13.87
N GLN A 33 -1.53 -9.62 -13.10
CA GLN A 33 -0.25 -10.21 -13.51
C GLN A 33 -0.07 -11.61 -12.92
N GLY A 34 -1.11 -12.18 -12.28
CA GLY A 34 -1.09 -13.52 -11.70
C GLY A 34 -0.64 -13.58 -10.24
N PHE A 35 -0.35 -12.44 -9.60
CA PHE A 35 0.12 -12.41 -8.21
C PHE A 35 -1.00 -12.03 -7.25
N GLN A 36 -1.30 -12.91 -6.30
CA GLN A 36 -2.24 -12.64 -5.21
C GLN A 36 -1.56 -12.88 -3.85
N ARG A 37 -1.81 -12.00 -2.88
CA ARG A 37 -1.32 -12.14 -1.51
C ARG A 37 -2.11 -13.22 -0.78
N GLN A 38 -1.43 -14.11 -0.07
CA GLN A 38 -2.09 -15.14 0.74
C GLN A 38 -2.65 -14.52 2.05
N PRO A 39 -3.71 -15.10 2.66
CA PRO A 39 -4.30 -14.54 3.87
C PRO A 39 -3.34 -14.39 5.06
N THR A 40 -2.37 -15.32 5.18
CA THR A 40 -1.37 -15.33 6.24
C THR A 40 -0.07 -14.62 5.86
N GLU A 41 0.02 -14.12 4.64
CA GLU A 41 1.23 -13.51 4.12
C GLU A 41 1.27 -12.02 4.49
N THR A 42 2.36 -11.60 5.14
CA THR A 42 2.59 -10.18 5.42
C THR A 42 2.92 -9.42 4.14
N LEU A 43 2.75 -8.10 4.15
CA LEU A 43 3.10 -7.26 3.00
C LEU A 43 4.58 -7.40 2.60
N HIS A 44 5.48 -7.52 3.58
CA HIS A 44 6.91 -7.73 3.33
C HIS A 44 7.19 -9.09 2.67
N GLN A 45 6.56 -10.16 3.16
CA GLN A 45 6.70 -11.49 2.54
C GLN A 45 6.15 -11.50 1.12
N PHE A 46 4.99 -10.88 0.90
CA PHE A 46 4.42 -10.76 -0.44
C PHE A 46 5.33 -9.98 -1.38
N ALA A 47 5.84 -8.83 -0.94
CA ALA A 47 6.76 -8.01 -1.71
C ALA A 47 8.03 -8.78 -2.07
N ALA A 48 8.64 -9.49 -1.12
CA ALA A 48 9.81 -10.32 -1.37
C ALA A 48 9.54 -11.44 -2.40
N ARG A 49 8.36 -12.05 -2.34
CA ARG A 49 7.98 -13.13 -3.28
C ARG A 49 7.81 -12.64 -4.71
N ILE A 50 7.21 -11.47 -4.91
CA ILE A 50 6.99 -10.92 -6.26
C ILE A 50 8.19 -10.11 -6.79
N ALA A 51 9.24 -9.94 -5.98
CA ALA A 51 10.38 -9.09 -6.32
C ALA A 51 11.09 -9.43 -7.64
N PRO A 52 11.27 -10.71 -8.01
CA PRO A 52 11.90 -11.06 -9.29
C PRO A 52 11.08 -10.57 -10.51
N ASP A 53 9.76 -10.57 -10.40
CA ASP A 53 8.86 -10.30 -11.52
C ASP A 53 8.37 -8.84 -11.55
N LEU A 54 8.16 -8.24 -10.37
CA LEU A 54 7.51 -6.93 -10.20
C LEU A 54 8.28 -6.01 -9.24
N PRO A 55 9.54 -5.63 -9.55
CA PRO A 55 10.37 -4.82 -8.64
C PRO A 55 9.73 -3.47 -8.28
N ALA A 56 9.04 -2.82 -9.23
CA ALA A 56 8.33 -1.56 -8.94
C ALA A 56 7.16 -1.73 -7.95
N ALA A 57 6.53 -2.90 -7.90
CA ALA A 57 5.46 -3.17 -6.94
C ALA A 57 6.04 -3.41 -5.53
N VAL A 58 7.24 -3.99 -5.43
CA VAL A 58 7.94 -4.18 -4.15
C VAL A 58 8.13 -2.84 -3.44
N ASP A 59 8.71 -1.86 -4.12
CA ASP A 59 8.98 -0.54 -3.54
C ASP A 59 7.69 0.14 -3.04
N TRP A 60 6.58 -0.09 -3.74
CA TRP A 60 5.27 0.41 -3.33
C TRP A 60 4.77 -0.27 -2.04
N TYR A 61 4.83 -1.60 -1.97
CA TYR A 61 4.40 -2.35 -0.78
C TYR A 61 5.24 -2.02 0.45
N MET A 62 6.56 -1.85 0.28
CA MET A 62 7.48 -1.47 1.35
C MET A 62 7.16 -0.07 1.88
N ARG A 63 6.92 0.90 1.00
CA ARG A 63 6.51 2.26 1.41
C ARG A 63 5.14 2.28 2.10
N TYR A 64 4.16 1.54 1.58
CA TYR A 64 2.88 1.40 2.27
C TYR A 64 3.05 0.84 3.69
N ALA A 65 3.86 -0.23 3.84
CA ALA A 65 4.09 -0.85 5.13
C ALA A 65 4.79 0.11 6.11
N ALA A 66 5.78 0.87 5.66
CA ALA A 66 6.45 1.89 6.45
C ALA A 66 5.46 2.97 6.94
N LEU A 67 4.68 3.55 6.02
CA LEU A 67 3.65 4.56 6.33
C LEU A 67 2.57 4.05 7.29
N ARG A 68 2.23 2.76 7.21
CA ARG A 68 1.12 2.19 7.98
C ARG A 68 1.52 1.72 9.37
N TYR A 69 2.71 1.15 9.52
CA TYR A 69 3.10 0.41 10.72
C TYR A 69 4.24 1.06 11.50
N THR A 70 5.09 1.86 10.84
CA THR A 70 6.29 2.43 11.46
C THR A 70 6.18 3.94 11.60
N GLU A 71 5.59 4.61 10.62
CA GLU A 71 5.46 6.05 10.57
C GLU A 71 4.04 6.53 10.94
N THR A 72 3.89 7.84 11.09
CA THR A 72 2.56 8.46 11.20
C THR A 72 1.97 8.58 9.81
N LEU A 73 0.82 7.97 9.58
CA LEU A 73 0.11 8.09 8.31
C LEU A 73 -0.28 9.55 8.05
N THR A 74 0.38 10.18 7.07
CA THR A 74 0.14 11.56 6.63
C THR A 74 -0.68 11.60 5.35
N GLU A 75 -1.31 12.74 5.08
CA GLU A 75 -2.04 12.97 3.82
C GLU A 75 -1.11 12.92 2.60
N GLU A 76 0.06 13.56 2.72
CA GLU A 76 1.10 13.58 1.68
C GLU A 76 1.55 12.16 1.30
N GLY A 77 1.91 11.33 2.28
CA GLY A 77 2.35 9.96 2.02
C GLY A 77 1.26 9.09 1.38
N VAL A 78 -0.01 9.30 1.75
CA VAL A 78 -1.13 8.61 1.10
C VAL A 78 -1.34 9.08 -0.34
N GLU A 79 -1.17 10.37 -0.63
CA GLU A 79 -1.30 10.88 -1.99
C GLU A 79 -0.15 10.43 -2.89
N GLU A 80 1.08 10.32 -2.36
CA GLU A 80 2.21 9.71 -3.08
C GLU A 80 1.92 8.26 -3.48
N LEU A 81 1.42 7.44 -2.54
CA LEU A 81 1.03 6.05 -2.84
C LEU A 81 0.00 5.99 -3.98
N ARG A 82 -0.95 6.92 -4.02
CA ARG A 82 -1.99 6.99 -5.07
C ARG A 82 -1.43 7.46 -6.40
N ARG A 83 -0.47 8.39 -6.39
CA ARG A 83 0.22 8.86 -7.59
C ARG A 83 0.99 7.73 -8.25
N ASP A 84 1.69 6.92 -7.45
CA ASP A 84 2.48 5.79 -7.97
C ASP A 84 1.61 4.72 -8.63
N ILE A 85 0.43 4.43 -8.05
CA ILE A 85 -0.57 3.54 -8.64
C ILE A 85 -1.09 4.05 -9.99
N LYS A 86 -1.20 5.37 -10.18
CA LYS A 86 -1.62 5.95 -11.47
C LYS A 86 -0.49 5.86 -12.49
N ASN A 87 0.73 6.17 -12.07
CA ASN A 87 1.90 6.13 -12.93
C ASN A 87 2.22 4.71 -13.41
N SER A 88 1.94 3.67 -12.60
CA SER A 88 2.09 2.27 -13.01
C SER A 88 1.05 1.83 -14.06
N LYS A 89 -0.12 2.49 -14.14
CA LYS A 89 -1.11 2.22 -15.20
C LYS A 89 -0.67 2.78 -16.56
N ASN A 90 -0.10 3.98 -16.57
CA ASN A 90 0.24 4.68 -17.82
C ASN A 90 1.40 4.05 -18.60
N LYS A 91 2.22 3.19 -17.98
CA LYS A 91 3.34 2.50 -18.66
C LYS A 91 2.93 1.24 -19.44
N LYS A 92 1.65 0.88 -19.47
CA LYS A 92 1.16 -0.36 -20.12
C LYS A 92 0.57 -0.15 -21.52
N ASP A 93 0.49 1.10 -21.98
CA ASP A 93 -0.13 1.50 -23.25
C ASP A 93 0.88 2.03 -24.30
N GLU A 94 2.17 1.78 -24.11
CA GLU A 94 3.28 2.14 -25.02
C GLU A 94 4.11 0.89 -25.38
#